data_AF-A0A3Q3G8S7-F1
#
_entry.id   AF-A0A3Q3G8S7-F1
#
_cell.length_a   1.000
_cell.length_b   1.000
_cell.length_c   1.000
_cell.angle_alpha   90.00
_cell.angle_beta   90.00
_cell.angle_gamma   90.00
#
_symmetry.space_group_name_H-M   'P 1'
#
loop_
_entity.id
_entity.type
_entity.pdbx_description
1 polymer ?
#
loop_
_entity_poly.entity_id
_entity_poly.type
_entity_poly.pdbx_seq_one_letter_code
_entity_poly.pdbx_strand_id
1 'polypeptide(L)'
;MLALSGFCSAITTYSLCIISQMCVTQTMCQVVINGSSFDVDRRLLAENCEYFRALFQSGMRECRQDEIQLSCVGALGFLVLLQVLDRKQPMLNSDQIVEAIECAAFLQVPALTKHLISLINSDNCLLMYHTASTFGVWDLSHSSALFIRDLSPDLQDEIHALPCALVDYIESLQPRSYMAVCSHSPSSELLKDLQRTVCYLDETSRDWKVLTHLPLSTSTTMAGLAVLDNKLYIMGGVHNVSKKVVETGFCYCPAANTWSIVCGPQQLRYNFSLIGHDGCLYALGGESNMKALSSVERYRVSDGSWRSVSPLPSPAASVVSAITMNRIFICLWRGQGATDIHEYVPEQDRWLLVTTLIRQHSYGLHMVAHKDNLYVMRNGPCEDFLQCVMDRYNLSSGQWTAMLGQYGNSKSSLFTAVVRGDSVFTLSREATTEFTVEDQTWRLKREMNGFGRIGSIYTFLMRLPKTRAPFIENSVDQNLEKNLRDIRSCHRISPQCPDNL
;
A
#
# COMPACT_ATOMS: atom_id res chain seq x y z
N MET A 1 19.04 12.86 -26.45
CA MET A 1 18.57 11.97 -25.37
C MET A 1 19.45 12.19 -24.13
N LEU A 2 19.35 13.39 -23.54
CA LEU A 2 20.04 13.86 -22.33
C LEU A 2 19.54 15.31 -22.09
N ALA A 3 18.26 15.47 -21.72
CA ALA A 3 17.68 16.79 -21.38
C ALA A 3 16.33 16.71 -20.64
N LEU A 4 15.99 15.59 -19.98
CA LEU A 4 14.67 15.40 -19.35
C LEU A 4 14.72 14.96 -17.87
N SER A 5 15.90 14.81 -17.27
CA SER A 5 16.02 14.40 -15.85
C SER A 5 16.19 15.56 -14.85
N GLY A 6 16.23 16.82 -15.32
CA GLY A 6 16.40 18.00 -14.46
C GLY A 6 15.11 18.71 -14.03
N PHE A 7 13.94 18.32 -14.54
CA PHE A 7 12.71 19.08 -14.33
C PHE A 7 11.92 18.69 -13.08
N CYS A 8 12.12 17.50 -12.49
CA CYS A 8 11.25 17.03 -11.40
C CYS A 8 11.65 17.55 -10.00
N SER A 9 12.94 17.83 -9.74
CA SER A 9 13.37 18.39 -8.44
C SER A 9 13.41 19.93 -8.43
N ALA A 10 13.38 20.57 -9.60
CA ALA A 10 13.28 22.02 -9.69
C ALA A 10 11.84 22.48 -9.39
N ILE A 11 10.81 21.70 -9.72
CA ILE A 11 9.40 22.12 -9.53
C ILE A 11 9.05 22.35 -8.06
N THR A 12 9.56 21.58 -7.11
CA THR A 12 9.23 21.77 -5.68
C THR A 12 9.90 22.99 -5.05
N THR A 13 11.13 23.35 -5.48
CA THR A 13 11.85 24.52 -4.94
C THR A 13 11.55 25.81 -5.72
N TYR A 14 11.27 25.71 -7.03
CA TYR A 14 10.80 26.85 -7.84
C TYR A 14 9.34 27.21 -7.57
N SER A 15 8.48 26.26 -7.18
CA SER A 15 7.08 26.59 -6.82
C SER A 15 7.00 27.44 -5.57
N LEU A 16 7.83 27.18 -4.55
CA LEU A 16 7.90 28.01 -3.34
C LEU A 16 8.47 29.41 -3.61
N CYS A 17 9.39 29.54 -4.56
CA CYS A 17 10.00 30.84 -4.90
C CYS A 17 9.10 31.73 -5.77
N ILE A 18 8.22 31.14 -6.59
CA ILE A 18 7.26 31.89 -7.43
C ILE A 18 6.03 32.35 -6.62
N ILE A 19 5.62 31.61 -5.59
CA ILE A 19 4.52 32.01 -4.69
C ILE A 19 4.86 33.30 -3.93
N SER A 20 6.14 33.58 -3.68
CA SER A 20 6.60 34.81 -3.00
C SER A 20 6.43 36.10 -3.83
N GLN A 21 6.18 36.02 -5.14
CA GLN A 21 5.99 37.19 -6.01
C GLN A 21 4.53 37.46 -6.38
N MET A 22 3.57 36.69 -5.83
CA MET A 22 2.16 36.96 -6.09
C MET A 22 1.74 38.26 -5.39
N CYS A 23 1.53 39.32 -6.16
CA CYS A 23 0.88 40.56 -5.73
C CYS A 23 -0.61 40.28 -5.45
N VAL A 24 -0.89 39.62 -4.32
CA VAL A 24 -2.25 39.28 -3.87
C VAL A 24 -2.59 40.22 -2.73
N THR A 25 -3.23 41.34 -3.06
CA THR A 25 -3.78 42.27 -2.07
C THR A 25 -5.04 41.73 -1.37
N GLN A 26 -5.59 40.60 -1.85
CA GLN A 26 -6.82 39.97 -1.35
C GLN A 26 -6.63 38.47 -1.16
N THR A 27 -6.60 38.00 0.08
CA THR A 27 -6.31 36.59 0.41
C THR A 27 -7.51 35.67 0.19
N MET A 28 -8.74 36.18 0.28
CA MET A 28 -9.98 35.42 0.12
C MET A 28 -10.65 35.71 -1.22
N CYS A 29 -11.32 34.71 -1.77
CA CYS A 29 -12.28 34.87 -2.86
C CYS A 29 -13.54 34.05 -2.57
N GLN A 30 -14.66 34.50 -3.13
CA GLN A 30 -15.92 33.80 -3.11
C GLN A 30 -16.08 32.99 -4.41
N VAL A 31 -16.26 31.69 -4.29
CA VAL A 31 -16.55 30.81 -5.43
C VAL A 31 -18.04 30.49 -5.41
N VAL A 32 -18.73 30.80 -6.51
CA VAL A 32 -20.18 30.60 -6.65
C VAL A 32 -20.45 29.49 -7.65
N ILE A 33 -21.15 28.43 -7.19
CA ILE A 33 -21.50 27.25 -7.97
C ILE A 33 -23.00 26.99 -7.82
N ASN A 34 -23.77 27.09 -8.91
CA ASN A 34 -25.22 26.84 -8.94
C ASN A 34 -25.99 27.55 -7.81
N GLY A 35 -25.60 28.80 -7.48
CA GLY A 35 -26.20 29.61 -6.42
C GLY A 35 -25.69 29.32 -5.01
N SER A 36 -24.85 28.31 -4.82
CA SER A 36 -24.11 28.07 -3.57
C SER A 36 -22.82 28.89 -3.56
N SER A 37 -22.48 29.47 -2.42
CA SER A 37 -21.30 30.34 -2.26
C SER A 37 -20.30 29.75 -1.27
N PHE A 38 -19.02 29.76 -1.63
CA PHE A 38 -17.92 29.24 -0.83
C PHE A 38 -16.83 30.30 -0.68
N ASP A 39 -16.55 30.72 0.56
CA ASP A 39 -15.43 31.62 0.84
C ASP A 39 -14.15 30.81 1.04
N VAL A 40 -13.17 30.99 0.15
CA VAL A 40 -11.96 30.16 0.11
C VAL A 40 -10.71 31.03 -0.03
N ASP A 41 -9.61 30.56 0.57
CA ASP A 41 -8.29 31.17 0.38
C ASP A 41 -7.80 30.94 -1.05
N ARG A 42 -7.46 32.02 -1.75
CA ARG A 42 -6.94 31.98 -3.12
C ARG A 42 -5.65 31.18 -3.23
N ARG A 43 -4.78 31.23 -2.20
CA ARG A 43 -3.52 30.48 -2.17
C ARG A 43 -3.77 28.98 -2.13
N LEU A 44 -4.72 28.54 -1.29
CA LEU A 44 -5.09 27.13 -1.19
C LEU A 44 -5.55 26.57 -2.55
N LEU A 45 -6.40 27.32 -3.25
CA LEU A 45 -6.86 26.95 -4.59
C LEU A 45 -5.73 26.98 -5.62
N ALA A 46 -4.89 28.01 -5.62
CA ALA A 46 -3.75 28.12 -6.54
C ALA A 46 -2.73 27.00 -6.35
N GLU A 47 -2.47 26.60 -5.11
CA GLU A 47 -1.50 25.55 -4.79
C GLU A 47 -2.01 24.17 -5.21
N ASN A 48 -3.31 23.90 -5.14
CA ASN A 48 -3.85 22.55 -5.29
C ASN A 48 -4.70 22.31 -6.54
N CYS A 49 -5.10 23.37 -7.27
CA CYS A 49 -5.95 23.28 -8.45
C CYS A 49 -5.29 23.99 -9.64
N GLU A 50 -4.97 23.25 -10.72
CA GLU A 50 -4.32 23.84 -11.91
C GLU A 50 -5.19 24.93 -12.55
N TYR A 51 -6.51 24.73 -12.58
CA TYR A 51 -7.45 25.72 -13.13
C TYR A 51 -7.31 27.08 -12.42
N PHE A 52 -7.37 27.10 -11.09
CA PHE A 52 -7.26 28.33 -10.32
C PHE A 52 -5.86 28.93 -10.38
N ARG A 53 -4.82 28.09 -10.42
CA ARG A 53 -3.45 28.56 -10.63
C ARG A 53 -3.33 29.33 -11.95
N ALA A 54 -3.82 28.74 -13.04
CA ALA A 54 -3.83 29.38 -14.36
C ALA A 54 -4.70 30.64 -14.35
N LEU A 55 -5.90 30.59 -13.75
CA LEU A 55 -6.80 31.74 -13.65
C LEU A 55 -6.14 32.93 -12.95
N PHE A 56 -5.50 32.70 -11.80
CA PHE A 56 -4.86 33.77 -11.03
C PHE A 56 -3.57 34.29 -11.66
N GLN A 57 -2.95 33.53 -12.56
CA GLN A 57 -1.75 33.94 -13.31
C GLN A 57 -2.08 34.50 -14.70
N SER A 58 -3.32 34.36 -15.18
CA SER A 58 -3.72 34.71 -16.55
C SER A 58 -3.73 36.20 -16.86
N GLY A 59 -3.83 37.07 -15.84
CA GLY A 59 -4.04 38.51 -16.01
C GLY A 59 -5.43 38.89 -16.54
N MET A 60 -6.35 37.93 -16.68
CA MET A 60 -7.72 38.17 -17.13
C MET A 60 -8.56 38.92 -16.08
N ARG A 61 -9.73 39.46 -16.46
CA ARG A 61 -10.56 40.27 -15.55
C ARG A 61 -10.96 39.49 -14.29
N GLU A 62 -11.25 38.21 -14.48
CA GLU A 62 -11.65 37.22 -13.48
C GLU A 62 -10.58 37.07 -12.39
N CYS A 63 -9.29 37.28 -12.70
CA CYS A 63 -8.25 37.24 -11.69
C CYS A 63 -8.35 38.39 -10.67
N ARG A 64 -9.06 39.48 -11.01
CA ARG A 64 -9.26 40.66 -10.13
C ARG A 64 -10.64 40.70 -9.49
N GLN A 65 -11.46 39.69 -9.71
CA GLN A 65 -12.79 39.61 -9.12
C GLN A 65 -12.71 38.95 -7.73
N ASP A 66 -13.59 39.43 -6.86
CA ASP A 66 -13.81 38.86 -5.53
C ASP A 66 -14.73 37.63 -5.60
N GLU A 67 -15.60 37.60 -6.61
CA GLU A 67 -16.54 36.51 -6.90
C GLU A 67 -16.12 35.80 -8.20
N ILE A 68 -15.96 34.48 -8.13
CA ILE A 68 -15.64 33.61 -9.26
C ILE A 68 -16.81 32.65 -9.48
N GLN A 69 -17.47 32.77 -10.62
CA GLN A 69 -18.60 31.90 -10.98
C GLN A 69 -18.10 30.67 -11.75
N LEU A 70 -18.49 29.49 -11.27
CA LEU A 70 -18.24 28.21 -11.93
C LEU A 70 -19.58 27.53 -12.26
N SER A 71 -19.79 27.24 -13.54
CA SER A 71 -21.01 26.59 -14.05
C SER A 71 -20.82 25.12 -14.46
N CYS A 72 -19.58 24.64 -14.54
CA CYS A 72 -19.26 23.31 -15.06
C CYS A 72 -18.99 22.25 -13.98
N VAL A 73 -19.14 22.61 -12.70
CA VAL A 73 -18.92 21.70 -11.57
C VAL A 73 -20.10 21.74 -10.61
N GLY A 74 -20.34 20.64 -9.92
CA GLY A 74 -21.38 20.55 -8.88
C GLY A 74 -20.93 21.11 -7.52
N ALA A 75 -21.89 21.59 -6.73
CA ALA A 75 -21.63 22.20 -5.43
C ALA A 75 -21.22 21.17 -4.35
N LEU A 76 -21.75 19.95 -4.40
CA LEU A 76 -21.37 18.87 -3.50
C LEU A 76 -19.94 18.40 -3.79
N GLY A 77 -19.59 18.28 -5.09
CA GLY A 77 -18.23 17.95 -5.52
C GLY A 77 -17.20 18.98 -5.03
N PHE A 78 -17.55 20.27 -5.11
CA PHE A 78 -16.67 21.33 -4.63
C PHE A 78 -16.56 21.35 -3.10
N LEU A 79 -17.63 21.04 -2.37
CA LEU A 79 -17.56 20.87 -0.91
C LEU A 79 -16.62 19.71 -0.54
N VAL A 80 -16.70 18.58 -1.25
CA VAL A 80 -15.80 17.44 -1.06
C VAL A 80 -14.35 17.83 -1.35
N LEU A 81 -14.10 18.58 -2.43
CA LEU A 81 -12.79 19.13 -2.74
C LEU A 81 -12.22 19.91 -1.56
N LEU A 82 -12.98 20.87 -1.02
CA LEU A 82 -12.53 21.68 0.12
C LEU A 82 -12.21 20.83 1.36
N GLN A 83 -13.02 19.80 1.64
CA GLN A 83 -12.75 18.87 2.73
C GLN A 83 -11.44 18.10 2.52
N VAL A 84 -11.18 17.62 1.30
CA VAL A 84 -9.93 16.91 0.96
C VAL A 84 -8.71 17.84 1.06
N LEU A 85 -8.83 19.09 0.62
CA LEU A 85 -7.77 20.09 0.76
C LEU A 85 -7.48 20.42 2.24
N ASP A 86 -8.50 20.37 3.09
CA ASP A 86 -8.39 20.46 4.55
C ASP A 86 -7.92 19.14 5.22
N ARG A 87 -7.40 18.19 4.42
CA ARG A 87 -6.86 16.89 4.86
C ARG A 87 -7.89 16.00 5.56
N LYS A 88 -9.18 16.26 5.35
CA LYS A 88 -10.26 15.35 5.76
C LYS A 88 -10.37 14.22 4.74
N GLN A 89 -10.92 13.09 5.18
CA GLN A 89 -11.14 11.91 4.34
C GLN A 89 -12.63 11.54 4.36
N PRO A 90 -13.49 12.33 3.70
CA PRO A 90 -14.93 12.09 3.71
C PRO A 90 -15.29 10.80 2.96
N MET A 91 -16.20 10.02 3.54
CA MET A 91 -16.94 8.97 2.82
C MET A 91 -17.96 9.63 1.91
N LEU A 92 -18.08 9.10 0.69
CA LEU A 92 -18.88 9.70 -0.36
C LEU A 92 -20.02 8.77 -0.76
N ASN A 93 -21.21 9.34 -0.91
CA ASN A 93 -22.32 8.67 -1.58
C ASN A 93 -22.21 8.79 -3.11
N SER A 94 -23.13 8.15 -3.85
CA SER A 94 -23.11 8.12 -5.32
C SER A 94 -23.13 9.52 -5.96
N ASP A 95 -23.95 10.44 -5.46
CA ASP A 95 -24.07 11.79 -6.02
C ASP A 95 -22.77 12.60 -5.80
N GLN A 96 -22.22 12.52 -4.59
CA GLN A 96 -20.95 13.16 -4.24
C GLN A 96 -19.79 12.59 -5.06
N ILE A 97 -19.79 11.29 -5.36
CA ILE A 97 -18.77 10.66 -6.20
C ILE A 97 -18.79 11.26 -7.60
N VAL A 98 -19.96 11.37 -8.23
CA VAL A 98 -20.09 11.91 -9.59
C VAL A 98 -19.60 13.35 -9.64
N GLU A 99 -20.12 14.22 -8.76
CA GLU A 99 -19.72 15.63 -8.75
C GLU A 99 -18.25 15.82 -8.35
N ALA A 100 -17.68 14.96 -7.50
CA ALA A 100 -16.26 15.01 -7.14
C ALA A 100 -15.36 14.60 -8.32
N ILE A 101 -15.77 13.62 -9.14
CA ILE A 101 -15.05 13.25 -10.37
C ILE A 101 -15.09 14.41 -11.37
N GLU A 102 -16.24 15.06 -11.54
CA GLU A 102 -16.38 16.28 -12.34
C GLU A 102 -15.41 17.35 -11.85
N CYS A 103 -15.43 17.66 -10.55
CA CYS A 103 -14.52 18.65 -9.96
C CYS A 103 -13.05 18.28 -10.18
N ALA A 104 -12.68 17.01 -9.99
CA ALA A 104 -11.31 16.55 -10.20
C ALA A 104 -10.87 16.73 -11.66
N ALA A 105 -11.76 16.49 -12.63
CA ALA A 105 -11.50 16.67 -14.05
C ALA A 105 -11.39 18.15 -14.44
N PHE A 106 -12.40 18.95 -14.12
CA PHE A 106 -12.49 20.36 -14.53
C PHE A 106 -11.46 21.24 -13.81
N LEU A 107 -11.28 21.05 -12.51
CA LEU A 107 -10.37 21.87 -11.70
C LEU A 107 -8.95 21.31 -11.64
N GLN A 108 -8.74 20.08 -12.15
CA GLN A 108 -7.46 19.37 -12.20
C GLN A 108 -6.80 19.33 -10.82
N VAL A 109 -7.39 18.53 -9.92
CA VAL A 109 -6.98 18.43 -8.52
C VAL A 109 -6.45 17.03 -8.21
N PRO A 110 -5.13 16.79 -8.28
CA PRO A 110 -4.54 15.47 -8.03
C PRO A 110 -4.86 14.90 -6.64
N ALA A 111 -4.96 15.76 -5.61
CA ALA A 111 -5.32 15.34 -4.26
C ALA A 111 -6.73 14.73 -4.19
N LEU A 112 -7.69 15.28 -4.93
CA LEU A 112 -9.05 14.76 -5.01
C LEU A 112 -9.09 13.43 -5.78
N THR A 113 -8.36 13.33 -6.90
CA THR A 113 -8.22 12.06 -7.63
C THR A 113 -7.63 10.96 -6.76
N LYS A 114 -6.59 11.27 -5.97
CA LYS A 114 -5.97 10.33 -5.03
C LYS A 114 -6.95 9.89 -3.93
N HIS A 115 -7.75 10.83 -3.40
CA HIS A 115 -8.82 10.51 -2.44
C HIS A 115 -9.85 9.56 -3.06
N LEU A 116 -10.37 9.87 -4.26
CA LEU A 116 -11.34 9.02 -4.97
C LEU A 116 -10.81 7.61 -5.23
N ILE A 117 -9.53 7.46 -5.64
CA ILE A 117 -8.88 6.15 -5.81
C ILE A 117 -8.86 5.37 -4.49
N SER A 118 -8.63 6.04 -3.37
CA SER A 118 -8.60 5.40 -2.05
C SER A 118 -9.96 4.87 -1.58
N LEU A 119 -11.05 5.33 -2.19
CA LEU A 119 -12.42 4.92 -1.87
C LEU A 119 -12.97 3.80 -2.75
N ILE A 120 -12.22 3.37 -3.78
CA ILE A 120 -12.69 2.32 -4.69
C ILE A 120 -12.98 1.04 -3.90
N ASN A 121 -14.22 0.56 -4.02
CA ASN A 121 -14.69 -0.69 -3.45
C ASN A 121 -15.71 -1.36 -4.38
N SER A 122 -16.22 -2.53 -4.02
CA SER A 122 -17.20 -3.27 -4.81
C SER A 122 -18.48 -2.47 -5.10
N ASP A 123 -18.94 -1.67 -4.14
CA ASP A 123 -20.21 -0.95 -4.23
C ASP A 123 -20.14 0.24 -5.21
N ASN A 124 -18.95 0.83 -5.39
CA ASN A 124 -18.78 2.04 -6.19
C ASN A 124 -17.88 1.88 -7.43
N CYS A 125 -17.20 0.74 -7.61
CA CYS A 125 -16.17 0.60 -8.64
C CYS A 125 -16.68 0.82 -10.07
N LEU A 126 -17.88 0.34 -10.40
CA LEU A 126 -18.50 0.51 -11.72
C LEU A 126 -18.86 1.98 -11.99
N LEU A 127 -19.47 2.65 -11.00
CA LEU A 127 -19.79 4.08 -11.08
C LEU A 127 -18.52 4.91 -11.25
N MET A 128 -17.50 4.67 -10.41
CA MET A 128 -16.20 5.33 -10.50
C MET A 128 -15.56 5.12 -11.87
N TYR A 129 -15.56 3.89 -12.39
CA TYR A 129 -14.94 3.56 -13.66
C TYR A 129 -15.60 4.28 -14.85
N HIS A 130 -16.93 4.15 -14.96
CA HIS A 130 -17.70 4.75 -16.04
C HIS A 130 -17.61 6.27 -16.02
N THR A 131 -17.83 6.88 -14.85
CA THR A 131 -17.82 8.34 -14.69
C THR A 131 -16.42 8.91 -14.90
N ALA A 132 -15.38 8.30 -14.33
CA ALA A 132 -14.00 8.74 -14.54
C ALA A 132 -13.55 8.60 -16.00
N SER A 133 -13.98 7.54 -16.70
CA SER A 133 -13.72 7.41 -18.13
C SER A 133 -14.45 8.47 -18.96
N THR A 134 -15.65 8.88 -18.54
CA THR A 134 -16.47 9.89 -19.24
C THR A 134 -15.87 11.29 -19.11
N PHE A 135 -15.39 11.66 -17.91
CA PHE A 135 -14.78 12.96 -17.64
C PHE A 135 -13.26 13.00 -17.90
N GLY A 136 -12.65 11.87 -18.28
CA GLY A 136 -11.22 11.81 -18.63
C GLY A 136 -10.26 11.80 -17.43
N VAL A 137 -10.72 11.39 -16.25
CA VAL A 137 -9.85 11.20 -15.07
C VAL A 137 -9.17 9.83 -15.14
N TRP A 138 -8.12 9.75 -15.97
CA TRP A 138 -7.49 8.48 -16.34
C TRP A 138 -7.00 7.66 -15.14
N ASP A 139 -6.33 8.28 -14.16
CA ASP A 139 -5.75 7.54 -13.02
C ASP A 139 -6.83 6.83 -12.20
N LEU A 140 -7.97 7.49 -12.01
CA LEU A 140 -9.13 6.92 -11.32
C LEU A 140 -9.77 5.82 -12.16
N SER A 141 -10.03 6.10 -13.45
CA SER A 141 -10.60 5.12 -14.38
C SER A 141 -9.76 3.84 -14.46
N HIS A 142 -8.43 3.97 -14.60
CA HIS A 142 -7.51 2.84 -14.63
C HIS A 142 -7.51 2.06 -13.32
N SER A 143 -7.46 2.76 -12.18
CA SER A 143 -7.48 2.13 -10.86
C SER A 143 -8.78 1.36 -10.62
N SER A 144 -9.93 1.92 -11.02
CA SER A 144 -11.23 1.25 -10.95
C SER A 144 -11.30 0.03 -11.88
N ALA A 145 -10.80 0.14 -13.11
CA ALA A 145 -10.73 -1.00 -14.04
C ALA A 145 -9.86 -2.15 -13.50
N LEU A 146 -8.72 -1.84 -12.88
CA LEU A 146 -7.86 -2.82 -12.22
C LEU A 146 -8.55 -3.53 -11.05
N PHE A 147 -9.36 -2.79 -10.27
CA PHE A 147 -10.14 -3.34 -9.18
C PHE A 147 -11.28 -4.24 -9.68
N ILE A 148 -12.03 -3.78 -10.69
CA ILE A 148 -13.09 -4.58 -11.35
C ILE A 148 -12.49 -5.87 -11.94
N ARG A 149 -11.30 -5.79 -12.54
CA ARG A 149 -10.60 -6.96 -13.08
C ARG A 149 -10.31 -8.01 -12.01
N ASP A 150 -9.98 -7.60 -10.79
CA ASP A 150 -9.74 -8.51 -9.67
C ASP A 150 -11.04 -9.12 -9.10
N LEU A 151 -12.19 -8.45 -9.29
CA LEU A 151 -13.53 -8.91 -8.91
C LEU A 151 -14.27 -9.65 -10.03
N SER A 152 -13.71 -9.69 -11.24
CA SER A 152 -14.40 -10.15 -12.46
C SER A 152 -15.20 -11.46 -12.34
N PRO A 153 -14.79 -12.49 -11.57
CA PRO A 153 -15.62 -13.68 -11.37
C PRO A 153 -16.97 -13.42 -10.70
N ASP A 154 -17.07 -12.38 -9.86
CA ASP A 154 -18.25 -12.07 -9.05
C ASP A 154 -19.15 -10.99 -9.67
N LEU A 155 -18.66 -10.23 -10.67
CA LEU A 155 -19.37 -9.08 -11.26
C LEU A 155 -19.73 -9.28 -12.75
N GLN A 156 -19.73 -10.51 -13.29
CA GLN A 156 -19.86 -10.72 -14.74
C GLN A 156 -21.09 -10.03 -15.35
N ASP A 157 -22.27 -10.20 -14.76
CA ASP A 157 -23.52 -9.63 -15.28
C ASP A 157 -23.51 -8.10 -15.29
N GLU A 158 -22.95 -7.48 -14.25
CA GLU A 158 -22.89 -6.03 -14.11
C GLU A 158 -21.85 -5.40 -15.04
N ILE A 159 -20.74 -6.10 -15.29
CA ILE A 159 -19.71 -5.69 -16.26
C ILE A 159 -20.30 -5.64 -17.67
N HIS A 160 -21.19 -6.57 -18.02
CA HIS A 160 -21.85 -6.59 -19.33
C HIS A 160 -22.80 -5.41 -19.57
N ALA A 161 -23.20 -4.68 -18.52
CA ALA A 161 -23.97 -3.44 -18.65
C ALA A 161 -23.11 -2.23 -19.07
N LEU A 162 -21.78 -2.33 -19.01
CA LEU A 162 -20.88 -1.26 -19.43
C LEU A 162 -20.76 -1.20 -20.97
N PRO A 163 -20.44 -0.03 -21.55
CA PRO A 163 -20.07 0.09 -22.96
C PRO A 163 -18.95 -0.86 -23.36
N CYS A 164 -19.02 -1.47 -24.55
CA CYS A 164 -18.07 -2.50 -24.99
C CYS A 164 -16.60 -2.07 -24.88
N ALA A 165 -16.28 -0.82 -25.24
CA ALA A 165 -14.91 -0.31 -25.14
C ALA A 165 -14.35 -0.35 -23.71
N LEU A 166 -15.21 -0.15 -22.70
CA LEU A 166 -14.83 -0.24 -21.30
C LEU A 166 -14.65 -1.69 -20.83
N VAL A 167 -15.48 -2.60 -21.34
CA VAL A 167 -15.35 -4.04 -21.08
C VAL A 167 -14.06 -4.58 -21.69
N ASP A 168 -13.79 -4.27 -22.96
CA ASP A 168 -12.57 -4.67 -23.68
C ASP A 168 -11.32 -4.20 -22.93
N TYR A 169 -11.35 -2.98 -22.38
CA TYR A 169 -10.26 -2.46 -21.59
C TYR A 169 -10.04 -3.27 -20.30
N ILE A 170 -11.09 -3.56 -19.52
CA ILE A 170 -11.00 -4.41 -18.32
C ILE A 170 -10.41 -5.78 -18.67
N GLU A 171 -10.89 -6.41 -19.74
CA GLU A 171 -10.44 -7.73 -20.19
C GLU A 171 -8.98 -7.73 -20.67
N SER A 172 -8.50 -6.60 -21.20
CA SER A 172 -7.10 -6.43 -21.59
C SER A 172 -6.14 -6.50 -20.40
N LEU A 173 -6.59 -6.08 -19.20
CA LEU A 173 -5.80 -6.02 -17.97
C LEU A 173 -5.54 -7.40 -17.38
N GLN A 174 -4.50 -7.49 -16.53
CA GLN A 174 -4.15 -8.71 -15.80
C GLN A 174 -4.71 -8.67 -14.38
N PRO A 175 -5.39 -9.74 -13.92
CA PRO A 175 -5.81 -9.83 -12.53
C PRO A 175 -4.58 -10.03 -11.62
N ARG A 176 -4.74 -9.68 -10.35
CA ARG A 176 -3.76 -10.03 -9.32
C ARG A 176 -3.81 -11.52 -9.01
N SER A 177 -2.64 -12.14 -9.03
CA SER A 177 -2.43 -13.52 -8.57
C SER A 177 -1.99 -13.52 -7.10
N TYR A 178 -2.48 -14.50 -6.35
CA TYR A 178 -2.06 -14.73 -4.97
C TYR A 178 -0.67 -15.35 -4.95
N MET A 179 0.23 -14.77 -4.17
CA MET A 179 1.66 -15.09 -4.14
C MET A 179 2.06 -15.59 -2.76
N ALA A 180 3.10 -16.42 -2.73
CA ALA A 180 3.70 -16.91 -1.50
C ALA A 180 5.23 -16.99 -1.59
N VAL A 181 5.90 -16.65 -0.50
CA VAL A 181 7.33 -16.84 -0.27
C VAL A 181 7.51 -17.50 1.10
N CYS A 182 8.20 -18.64 1.14
CA CYS A 182 8.56 -19.26 2.42
C CYS A 182 9.77 -18.56 3.05
N SER A 183 9.72 -18.39 4.37
CA SER A 183 10.93 -18.31 5.17
C SER A 183 11.70 -19.61 5.02
N HIS A 184 13.00 -19.54 4.70
CA HIS A 184 13.87 -20.70 4.78
C HIS A 184 14.45 -20.84 6.18
N SER A 185 14.87 -22.05 6.53
CA SER A 185 15.63 -22.26 7.76
C SER A 185 17.03 -21.65 7.62
N PRO A 186 17.50 -20.87 8.60
CA PRO A 186 18.86 -20.35 8.57
C PRO A 186 19.83 -21.53 8.65
N SER A 187 20.65 -21.73 7.61
CA SER A 187 21.67 -22.79 7.58
C SER A 187 23.03 -22.21 7.23
N SER A 188 24.09 -22.92 7.63
CA SER A 188 25.49 -22.58 7.30
C SER A 188 25.92 -23.05 5.91
N GLU A 189 25.08 -23.83 5.22
CA GLU A 189 25.37 -24.39 3.89
C GLU A 189 24.56 -23.67 2.81
N LEU A 190 25.10 -23.56 1.60
CA LEU A 190 24.38 -22.97 0.46
C LEU A 190 23.21 -23.90 0.08
N LEU A 191 22.01 -23.62 0.58
CA LEU A 191 20.87 -24.49 0.37
C LEU A 191 20.42 -24.45 -1.10
N LYS A 192 20.50 -25.59 -1.80
CA LYS A 192 19.66 -25.90 -2.97
C LYS A 192 18.24 -26.23 -2.51
N ASP A 193 17.62 -25.31 -1.78
CA ASP A 193 16.31 -25.55 -1.16
C ASP A 193 15.18 -25.31 -2.17
N LEU A 194 14.28 -26.27 -2.30
CA LEU A 194 12.99 -26.10 -2.97
C LEU A 194 12.20 -24.92 -2.37
N GLN A 195 12.47 -24.53 -1.13
CA GLN A 195 11.84 -23.40 -0.43
C GLN A 195 12.29 -22.02 -0.94
N ARG A 196 13.41 -21.91 -1.68
CA ARG A 196 13.95 -20.63 -2.17
C ARG A 196 13.31 -20.17 -3.48
N THR A 197 11.98 -20.14 -3.49
CA THR A 197 11.19 -19.70 -4.65
C THR A 197 10.11 -18.71 -4.25
N VAL A 198 9.80 -17.81 -5.18
CA VAL A 198 8.55 -17.07 -5.19
C VAL A 198 7.54 -17.91 -5.96
N CYS A 199 6.38 -18.17 -5.37
CA CYS A 199 5.33 -18.97 -5.98
C CYS A 199 4.06 -18.15 -6.17
N TYR A 200 3.25 -18.54 -7.16
CA TYR A 200 1.93 -17.98 -7.40
C TYR A 200 0.88 -19.09 -7.45
N LEU A 201 -0.34 -18.78 -7.04
CA LEU A 201 -1.49 -19.66 -7.19
C LEU A 201 -2.02 -19.56 -8.62
N ASP A 202 -1.99 -20.67 -9.35
CA ASP A 202 -2.76 -20.83 -10.58
C ASP A 202 -4.15 -21.33 -10.21
N GLU A 203 -5.12 -20.42 -10.23
CA GLU A 203 -6.51 -20.71 -9.88
C GLU A 203 -7.22 -21.61 -10.90
N THR A 204 -6.74 -21.67 -12.14
CA THR A 204 -7.29 -22.57 -13.16
C THR A 204 -6.88 -24.01 -12.87
N SER A 205 -5.60 -24.26 -12.56
CA SER A 205 -5.15 -25.59 -12.12
C SER A 205 -5.37 -25.87 -10.64
N ARG A 206 -5.81 -24.86 -9.86
CA ARG A 206 -5.99 -24.91 -8.40
C ARG A 206 -4.71 -25.34 -7.66
N ASP A 207 -3.56 -24.93 -8.18
CA ASP A 207 -2.26 -25.40 -7.70
C ASP A 207 -1.20 -24.29 -7.67
N TRP A 208 -0.17 -24.48 -6.84
CA TRP A 208 0.92 -23.52 -6.67
C TRP A 208 2.04 -23.75 -7.68
N LYS A 209 2.40 -22.70 -8.43
CA LYS A 209 3.46 -22.72 -9.43
C LYS A 209 4.62 -21.84 -9.04
N VAL A 210 5.83 -22.25 -9.41
CA VAL A 210 7.05 -21.46 -9.20
C VAL A 210 7.07 -20.31 -10.21
N LEU A 211 7.26 -19.09 -9.72
CA LEU A 211 7.45 -17.89 -10.53
C LEU A 211 8.92 -17.65 -10.83
N THR A 212 9.75 -17.63 -9.79
CA THR A 212 11.20 -17.41 -9.88
C THR A 212 11.91 -18.03 -8.66
N HIS A 213 13.19 -18.33 -8.82
CA HIS A 213 14.08 -18.64 -7.70
C HIS A 213 14.61 -17.36 -7.05
N LEU A 214 14.84 -17.41 -5.74
CA LEU A 214 15.49 -16.32 -5.00
C LEU A 214 16.99 -16.30 -5.31
N PRO A 215 17.62 -15.12 -5.43
CA PRO A 215 19.07 -15.00 -5.51
C PRO A 215 19.76 -15.71 -4.32
N LEU A 216 20.96 -16.24 -4.54
CA LEU A 216 21.71 -17.02 -3.53
C LEU A 216 21.97 -16.21 -2.25
N SER A 217 22.22 -14.90 -2.38
CA SER A 217 22.51 -13.99 -1.27
C SER A 217 21.29 -13.51 -0.49
N THR A 218 20.07 -13.73 -1.00
CA THR A 218 18.84 -13.24 -0.37
C THR A 218 18.50 -14.04 0.88
N SER A 219 18.14 -13.37 1.99
CA SER A 219 17.50 -14.05 3.13
C SER A 219 16.00 -13.80 3.13
N THR A 220 15.19 -14.82 3.44
CA THR A 220 13.77 -14.69 3.78
C THR A 220 13.51 -15.02 5.25
N THR A 221 14.54 -15.46 5.98
CA THR A 221 14.44 -15.74 7.41
C THR A 221 14.37 -14.42 8.19
N MET A 222 13.21 -14.16 8.81
CA MET A 222 12.95 -12.93 9.57
C MET A 222 13.19 -11.65 8.75
N ALA A 223 13.07 -11.73 7.43
CA ALA A 223 13.21 -10.59 6.53
C ALA A 223 11.90 -9.80 6.47
N GLY A 224 12.01 -8.52 6.09
CA GLY A 224 10.86 -7.72 5.70
C GLY A 224 10.55 -7.94 4.22
N LEU A 225 9.29 -8.28 3.90
CA LEU A 225 8.80 -8.44 2.54
C LEU A 225 7.65 -7.48 2.28
N ALA A 226 7.68 -6.78 1.14
CA ALA A 226 6.61 -5.86 0.74
C ALA A 226 6.46 -5.82 -0.77
N VAL A 227 5.22 -5.57 -1.22
CA VAL A 227 4.94 -5.24 -2.62
C VAL A 227 4.74 -3.73 -2.73
N LEU A 228 5.40 -3.10 -3.68
CA LEU A 228 5.24 -1.68 -4.02
C LEU A 228 5.35 -1.53 -5.54
N ASP A 229 4.39 -0.84 -6.14
CA ASP A 229 4.31 -0.62 -7.60
C ASP A 229 4.47 -1.92 -8.41
N ASN A 230 3.80 -2.97 -7.96
CA ASN A 230 3.85 -4.32 -8.53
C ASN A 230 5.26 -4.94 -8.60
N LYS A 231 6.17 -4.55 -7.70
CA LYS A 231 7.49 -5.16 -7.50
C LYS A 231 7.59 -5.71 -6.08
N LEU A 232 8.26 -6.85 -5.93
CA LEU A 232 8.50 -7.47 -4.63
C LEU A 232 9.85 -7.01 -4.07
N TYR A 233 9.85 -6.50 -2.85
CA TYR A 233 11.04 -6.11 -2.12
C TYR A 233 11.28 -7.06 -0.94
N ILE A 234 12.53 -7.49 -0.76
CA ILE A 234 12.99 -8.34 0.35
C ILE A 234 14.19 -7.65 0.99
N MET A 235 14.10 -7.35 2.28
CA MET A 235 15.10 -6.53 2.99
C MET A 235 15.40 -7.08 4.38
N GLY A 236 16.66 -6.93 4.81
CA GLY A 236 17.12 -7.38 6.12
C GLY A 236 16.96 -8.89 6.33
N GLY A 237 16.65 -9.28 7.56
CA GLY A 237 16.63 -10.70 7.94
C GLY A 237 18.02 -11.21 8.31
N VAL A 238 18.19 -12.53 8.41
CA VAL A 238 19.44 -13.16 8.89
C VAL A 238 19.97 -14.19 7.92
N HIS A 239 21.30 -14.25 7.74
CA HIS A 239 21.95 -15.24 6.88
C HIS A 239 21.98 -16.64 7.47
N ASN A 240 22.12 -16.75 8.79
CA ASN A 240 22.44 -18.00 9.47
C ASN A 240 21.98 -17.99 10.93
N VAL A 241 22.24 -19.10 11.63
CA VAL A 241 21.85 -19.29 13.05
C VAL A 241 22.52 -18.27 13.98
N SER A 242 23.69 -17.73 13.60
CA SER A 242 24.36 -16.66 14.37
C SER A 242 23.69 -15.29 14.21
N LYS A 243 22.52 -15.22 13.56
CA LYS A 243 21.74 -14.00 13.30
C LYS A 243 22.54 -12.89 12.63
N LYS A 244 23.49 -13.24 11.76
CA LYS A 244 24.20 -12.23 10.96
C LYS A 244 23.20 -11.53 10.04
N VAL A 245 22.98 -10.24 10.26
CA VAL A 245 21.96 -9.45 9.55
C VAL A 245 22.36 -9.25 8.09
N VAL A 246 21.38 -9.30 7.20
CA VAL A 246 21.56 -9.00 5.77
C VAL A 246 21.53 -7.49 5.56
N GLU A 247 22.59 -6.96 4.93
CA GLU A 247 22.71 -5.51 4.66
C GLU A 247 22.06 -5.11 3.33
N THR A 248 22.09 -6.01 2.34
CA THR A 248 21.56 -5.76 0.99
C THR A 248 20.07 -6.02 0.90
N GLY A 249 19.33 -5.15 0.23
CA GLY A 249 17.95 -5.42 -0.20
C GLY A 249 17.89 -6.04 -1.59
N PHE A 250 16.79 -6.72 -1.90
CA PHE A 250 16.51 -7.32 -3.19
C PHE A 250 15.15 -6.86 -3.72
N CYS A 251 15.06 -6.58 -5.01
CA CYS A 251 13.84 -6.18 -5.69
C CYS A 251 13.62 -7.09 -6.91
N TYR A 252 12.46 -7.74 -6.97
CA TYR A 252 12.01 -8.54 -8.11
C TYR A 252 11.00 -7.77 -8.96
N CYS A 253 11.29 -7.65 -10.25
CA CYS A 253 10.41 -7.05 -11.23
C CYS A 253 9.73 -8.16 -12.05
N PRO A 254 8.41 -8.39 -11.89
CA PRO A 254 7.70 -9.46 -12.60
C PRO A 254 7.64 -9.20 -14.11
N ALA A 255 7.54 -7.93 -14.55
CA ALA A 255 7.46 -7.58 -15.97
C ALA A 255 8.74 -7.94 -16.74
N ALA A 256 9.90 -7.78 -16.09
CA ALA A 256 11.20 -8.14 -16.67
C ALA A 256 11.68 -9.54 -16.26
N ASN A 257 10.98 -10.20 -15.33
CA ASN A 257 11.41 -11.44 -14.67
C ASN A 257 12.89 -11.37 -14.18
N THR A 258 13.24 -10.28 -13.50
CA THR A 258 14.62 -10.05 -13.04
C THR A 258 14.68 -9.60 -11.59
N TRP A 259 15.76 -9.99 -10.93
CA TRP A 259 16.15 -9.50 -9.62
C TRP A 259 17.18 -8.39 -9.74
N SER A 260 17.05 -7.41 -8.87
CA SER A 260 17.99 -6.29 -8.71
C SER A 260 18.34 -6.13 -7.24
N ILE A 261 19.56 -5.64 -6.97
CA ILE A 261 19.99 -5.30 -5.62
C ILE A 261 19.60 -3.86 -5.35
N VAL A 262 19.08 -3.59 -4.16
CA VAL A 262 18.75 -2.25 -3.66
C VAL A 262 19.41 -2.02 -2.30
N CYS A 263 19.55 -0.76 -1.89
CA CYS A 263 20.06 -0.42 -0.58
C CYS A 263 19.14 -0.98 0.52
N GLY A 264 19.70 -1.69 1.50
CA GLY A 264 18.97 -2.05 2.71
C GLY A 264 18.90 -0.89 3.72
N PRO A 265 18.12 -1.03 4.80
CA PRO A 265 18.00 -0.02 5.85
C PRO A 265 19.36 0.38 6.45
N GLN A 266 19.50 1.65 6.86
CA GLN A 266 20.73 2.15 7.48
C GLN A 266 21.02 1.44 8.80
N GLN A 267 19.97 1.23 9.61
CA GLN A 267 20.05 0.42 10.80
C GLN A 267 19.72 -1.03 10.46
N LEU A 268 20.76 -1.87 10.50
CA LEU A 268 20.64 -3.31 10.29
C LEU A 268 19.63 -3.91 11.27
N ARG A 269 18.64 -4.59 10.70
CA ARG A 269 17.49 -5.14 11.42
C ARG A 269 17.03 -6.46 10.84
N TYR A 270 16.48 -7.31 11.70
CA TYR A 270 15.74 -8.51 11.35
C TYR A 270 14.44 -8.55 12.14
N ASN A 271 13.52 -9.46 11.81
CA ASN A 271 12.21 -9.61 12.45
C ASN A 271 11.37 -8.32 12.45
N PHE A 272 11.53 -7.49 11.42
CA PHE A 272 10.85 -6.21 11.28
C PHE A 272 9.74 -6.33 10.23
N SER A 273 8.86 -5.32 10.18
CA SER A 273 7.80 -5.27 9.18
C SER A 273 8.15 -4.29 8.07
N LEU A 274 7.99 -4.72 6.83
CA LEU A 274 8.20 -3.88 5.66
C LEU A 274 6.85 -3.58 5.02
N ILE A 275 6.56 -2.30 4.80
CA ILE A 275 5.30 -1.84 4.20
C ILE A 275 5.61 -1.06 2.93
N GLY A 276 4.92 -1.38 1.83
CA GLY A 276 4.95 -0.57 0.61
C GLY A 276 3.74 0.36 0.53
N HIS A 277 3.98 1.66 0.48
CA HIS A 277 2.91 2.67 0.41
C HIS A 277 3.41 3.95 -0.27
N ASP A 278 2.65 4.43 -1.26
CA ASP A 278 2.84 5.73 -1.94
C ASP A 278 4.29 5.97 -2.43
N GLY A 279 4.82 5.03 -3.21
CA GLY A 279 6.19 5.09 -3.75
C GLY A 279 7.32 4.96 -2.71
N CYS A 280 6.98 4.62 -1.46
CA CYS A 280 7.93 4.45 -0.37
C CYS A 280 7.81 3.07 0.28
N LEU A 281 8.93 2.55 0.80
CA LEU A 281 8.95 1.41 1.70
C LEU A 281 9.20 1.89 3.13
N TYR A 282 8.51 1.33 4.11
CA TYR A 282 8.67 1.66 5.52
C TYR A 282 9.14 0.41 6.27
N ALA A 283 10.32 0.49 6.89
CA ALA A 283 10.89 -0.55 7.73
C ALA A 283 10.58 -0.23 9.20
N LEU A 284 9.65 -0.99 9.78
CA LEU A 284 9.09 -0.73 11.11
C LEU A 284 9.72 -1.63 12.17
N GLY A 285 10.38 -1.03 13.16
CA GLY A 285 10.90 -1.74 14.33
C GLY A 285 11.84 -2.90 13.98
N GLY A 286 11.61 -4.05 14.61
CA GLY A 286 12.40 -5.26 14.48
C GLY A 286 13.36 -5.47 15.63
N GLU A 287 14.43 -6.20 15.35
CA GLU A 287 15.49 -6.49 16.29
C GLU A 287 16.85 -6.18 15.68
N SER A 288 17.77 -5.71 16.52
CA SER A 288 19.19 -5.60 16.21
C SER A 288 19.99 -5.91 17.46
N ASN A 289 21.04 -6.72 17.34
CA ASN A 289 21.87 -7.14 18.47
C ASN A 289 21.04 -7.67 19.67
N MET A 290 20.02 -8.49 19.38
CA MET A 290 19.09 -9.07 20.37
C MET A 290 18.25 -8.05 21.15
N LYS A 291 18.13 -6.81 20.65
CA LYS A 291 17.28 -5.76 21.25
C LYS A 291 16.19 -5.35 20.27
N ALA A 292 14.97 -5.20 20.80
CA ALA A 292 13.86 -4.65 20.03
C ALA A 292 14.11 -3.19 19.66
N LEU A 293 13.72 -2.82 18.45
CA LEU A 293 13.87 -1.47 17.90
C LEU A 293 12.53 -0.75 17.89
N SER A 294 12.54 0.54 18.22
CA SER A 294 11.44 1.46 17.90
C SER A 294 11.71 2.26 16.62
N SER A 295 12.94 2.26 16.11
CA SER A 295 13.33 3.03 14.92
C SER A 295 12.49 2.65 13.70
N VAL A 296 12.02 3.66 12.97
CA VAL A 296 11.38 3.50 11.68
C VAL A 296 12.21 4.19 10.61
N GLU A 297 12.41 3.51 9.49
CA GLU A 297 13.09 4.08 8.33
C GLU A 297 12.17 4.02 7.10
N ARG A 298 12.24 5.06 6.27
CA ARG A 298 11.52 5.16 4.99
C ARG A 298 12.51 5.18 3.84
N TYR A 299 12.35 4.26 2.90
CA TYR A 299 13.03 4.23 1.61
C TYR A 299 12.16 4.87 0.55
N ARG A 300 12.64 5.91 -0.13
CA ARG A 300 11.93 6.46 -1.28
C ARG A 300 12.49 5.86 -2.56
N VAL A 301 11.65 5.21 -3.36
CA VAL A 301 12.10 4.50 -4.57
C VAL A 301 12.69 5.46 -5.61
N SER A 302 12.17 6.68 -5.70
CA SER A 302 12.62 7.68 -6.69
C SER A 302 14.01 8.25 -6.41
N ASP A 303 14.44 8.31 -5.15
CA ASP A 303 15.77 8.82 -4.77
C ASP A 303 16.75 7.71 -4.33
N GLY A 304 16.27 6.48 -4.15
CA GLY A 304 17.09 5.34 -3.77
C GLY A 304 17.69 5.45 -2.36
N SER A 305 17.09 6.25 -1.48
CA SER A 305 17.65 6.59 -0.18
C SER A 305 16.72 6.24 0.98
N TRP A 306 17.33 5.79 2.08
CA TRP A 306 16.68 5.60 3.37
C TRP A 306 16.80 6.85 4.22
N ARG A 307 15.75 7.16 4.98
CA ARG A 307 15.73 8.23 5.98
C ARG A 307 15.01 7.74 7.23
N SER A 308 15.49 8.15 8.41
CA SER A 308 14.74 7.93 9.64
C SER A 308 13.47 8.79 9.64
N VAL A 309 12.39 8.23 10.15
CA VAL A 309 11.10 8.88 10.39
C VAL A 309 10.64 8.58 11.82
N SER A 310 9.48 9.10 12.22
CA SER A 310 8.92 8.97 13.57
C SER A 310 9.01 7.54 14.10
N PRO A 311 9.68 7.33 15.26
CA PRO A 311 9.82 6.00 15.82
C PRO A 311 8.46 5.46 16.28
N LEU A 312 8.36 4.14 16.36
CA LEU A 312 7.21 3.45 16.96
C LEU A 312 6.99 3.95 18.40
N PRO A 313 5.73 4.09 18.85
CA PRO A 313 5.39 4.42 20.23
C PRO A 313 6.05 3.55 21.30
N SER A 314 6.32 2.28 20.97
CA SER A 314 7.10 1.35 21.78
C SER A 314 7.98 0.46 20.90
N PRO A 315 9.15 0.00 21.38
CA PRO A 315 9.98 -0.96 20.65
C PRO A 315 9.22 -2.28 20.41
N ALA A 316 9.22 -2.75 19.17
CA ALA A 316 8.49 -3.96 18.80
C ALA A 316 9.14 -4.69 17.63
N ALA A 317 9.05 -6.01 17.65
CA ALA A 317 9.39 -6.89 16.54
C ALA A 317 8.11 -7.49 15.95
N SER A 318 8.17 -7.93 14.68
CA SER A 318 7.05 -8.53 13.96
C SER A 318 5.77 -7.67 13.99
N VAL A 319 5.91 -6.34 13.85
CA VAL A 319 4.80 -5.39 13.94
C VAL A 319 3.73 -5.71 12.91
N VAL A 320 2.54 -6.06 13.35
CA VAL A 320 1.43 -6.35 12.44
C VAL A 320 0.95 -5.04 11.80
N SER A 321 0.71 -5.04 10.49
CA SER A 321 0.30 -3.85 9.77
C SER A 321 -0.72 -4.14 8.67
N ALA A 322 -1.54 -3.15 8.36
CA ALA A 322 -2.45 -3.18 7.21
C ALA A 322 -2.52 -1.80 6.54
N ILE A 323 -2.86 -1.79 5.26
CA ILE A 323 -3.11 -0.58 4.49
C ILE A 323 -4.55 -0.61 4.02
N THR A 324 -5.28 0.48 4.23
CA THR A 324 -6.57 0.73 3.58
C THR A 324 -6.82 2.21 3.43
N MET A 325 -7.64 2.61 2.46
CA MET A 325 -8.02 4.01 2.24
C MET A 325 -6.80 4.93 2.13
N ASN A 326 -5.71 4.42 1.53
CA ASN A 326 -4.42 5.09 1.42
C ASN A 326 -3.76 5.49 2.77
N ARG A 327 -4.04 4.75 3.85
CA ARG A 327 -3.50 4.97 5.20
C ARG A 327 -2.76 3.73 5.70
N ILE A 328 -1.76 3.95 6.56
CA ILE A 328 -0.95 2.89 7.16
C ILE A 328 -1.39 2.70 8.61
N PHE A 329 -1.79 1.48 8.97
CA PHE A 329 -2.14 1.11 10.33
C PHE A 329 -1.23 0.00 10.86
N ILE A 330 -0.91 0.05 12.15
CA ILE A 330 -0.15 -0.97 12.85
C ILE A 330 -0.83 -1.39 14.15
N CYS A 331 -0.55 -2.62 14.60
CA CYS A 331 -0.91 -3.09 15.93
C CYS A 331 0.34 -3.14 16.82
N LEU A 332 0.23 -2.58 18.02
CA LEU A 332 1.25 -2.68 19.07
C LEU A 332 0.65 -3.28 20.34
N TRP A 333 1.30 -4.31 20.86
CA TRP A 333 0.87 -4.96 22.09
C TRP A 333 1.38 -4.20 23.32
N ARG A 334 0.48 -3.92 24.27
CA ARG A 334 0.80 -3.20 25.52
C ARG A 334 0.87 -4.07 26.76
N GLY A 335 0.72 -5.39 26.60
CA GLY A 335 0.53 -6.31 27.72
C GLY A 335 -0.91 -6.30 28.24
N GLN A 336 -1.22 -7.19 29.19
CA GLN A 336 -2.54 -7.30 29.83
C GLN A 336 -3.73 -7.47 28.85
N GLY A 337 -3.48 -8.04 27.67
CA GLY A 337 -4.50 -8.23 26.63
C GLY A 337 -4.91 -6.98 25.85
N ALA A 338 -4.18 -5.86 26.00
CA ALA A 338 -4.43 -4.64 25.25
C ALA A 338 -3.60 -4.59 23.95
N THR A 339 -4.27 -4.34 22.84
CA THR A 339 -3.67 -4.13 21.50
C THR A 339 -4.07 -2.75 20.99
N ASP A 340 -3.09 -1.86 20.83
CA ASP A 340 -3.32 -0.53 20.29
C ASP A 340 -3.20 -0.54 18.76
N ILE A 341 -4.16 0.07 18.07
CA ILE A 341 -4.05 0.38 16.65
C ILE A 341 -3.56 1.81 16.49
N HIS A 342 -2.41 1.98 15.84
CA HIS A 342 -1.86 3.29 15.49
C HIS A 342 -1.92 3.51 13.99
N GLU A 343 -2.22 4.74 13.59
CA GLU A 343 -2.07 5.23 12.22
C GLU A 343 -0.77 6.02 12.09
N TYR A 344 -0.03 5.80 11.01
CA TYR A 344 1.07 6.68 10.63
C TYR A 344 0.58 7.72 9.63
N VAL A 345 0.83 9.01 9.91
CA VAL A 345 0.49 10.12 9.01
C VAL A 345 1.78 10.65 8.37
N PRO A 346 2.11 10.24 7.12
CA PRO A 346 3.41 10.54 6.50
C PRO A 346 3.70 12.03 6.34
N GLU A 347 2.68 12.85 6.13
CA GLU A 347 2.79 14.30 5.93
C GLU A 347 3.17 15.04 7.22
N GLN A 348 2.87 14.44 8.37
CA GLN A 348 3.11 15.00 9.70
C GLN A 348 4.23 14.28 10.44
N ASP A 349 4.76 13.20 9.87
CA ASP A 349 5.79 12.35 10.47
C ASP A 349 5.45 11.97 11.92
N ARG A 350 4.24 11.46 12.14
CA ARG A 350 3.76 11.08 13.48
C ARG A 350 2.82 9.88 13.47
N TRP A 351 2.84 9.18 14.59
CA TRP A 351 1.89 8.11 14.91
C TRP A 351 0.71 8.68 15.71
N LEU A 352 -0.50 8.30 15.33
CA LEU A 352 -1.75 8.64 16.02
C LEU A 352 -2.38 7.37 16.58
N LEU A 353 -2.72 7.35 17.87
CA LEU A 353 -3.51 6.26 18.45
C LEU A 353 -4.95 6.37 17.92
N VAL A 354 -5.40 5.34 17.21
CA VAL A 354 -6.75 5.28 16.63
C VAL A 354 -7.72 4.66 17.64
N THR A 355 -7.35 3.51 18.22
CA THR A 355 -8.18 2.79 19.18
C THR A 355 -7.35 1.75 19.93
N THR A 356 -7.92 1.21 21.01
CA THR A 356 -7.34 0.11 21.78
C THR A 356 -8.36 -1.02 21.89
N LEU A 357 -7.97 -2.22 21.44
CA LEU A 357 -8.73 -3.45 21.66
C LEU A 357 -8.28 -4.08 22.98
N ILE A 358 -9.22 -4.28 23.91
CA ILE A 358 -8.94 -4.92 25.20
C ILE A 358 -9.61 -6.29 25.23
N ARG A 359 -8.79 -7.35 25.22
CA ARG A 359 -9.22 -8.74 25.30
C ARG A 359 -8.26 -9.50 26.21
N GLN A 360 -8.67 -9.77 27.44
CA GLN A 360 -7.83 -10.49 28.39
C GLN A 360 -7.37 -11.84 27.80
N HIS A 361 -6.11 -12.19 28.05
CA HIS A 361 -5.50 -13.45 27.61
C HIS A 361 -5.43 -13.67 26.09
N SER A 362 -5.65 -12.63 25.29
CA SER A 362 -5.57 -12.71 23.83
C SER A 362 -4.95 -11.43 23.26
N TYR A 363 -4.23 -11.55 22.15
CA TYR A 363 -3.53 -10.43 21.52
C TYR A 363 -3.60 -10.50 19.99
N GLY A 364 -3.52 -9.34 19.35
CA GLY A 364 -3.46 -9.23 17.89
C GLY A 364 -2.23 -9.94 17.32
N LEU A 365 -2.47 -10.93 16.45
CA LEU A 365 -1.45 -11.72 15.76
C LEU A 365 -1.32 -11.37 14.28
N HIS A 366 -2.42 -10.91 13.68
CA HIS A 366 -2.44 -10.49 12.29
C HIS A 366 -3.54 -9.44 12.07
N MET A 367 -3.40 -8.64 11.03
CA MET A 367 -4.37 -7.62 10.66
C MET A 367 -4.48 -7.57 9.14
N VAL A 368 -5.71 -7.59 8.65
CA VAL A 368 -6.00 -7.34 7.24
C VAL A 368 -7.07 -6.26 7.15
N ALA A 369 -7.09 -5.52 6.05
CA ALA A 369 -8.05 -4.47 5.84
C ALA A 369 -8.90 -4.71 4.59
N HIS A 370 -10.18 -4.38 4.66
CA HIS A 370 -11.12 -4.44 3.55
C HIS A 370 -12.14 -3.30 3.70
N LYS A 371 -12.30 -2.51 2.64
CA LYS A 371 -13.06 -1.24 2.69
C LYS A 371 -12.56 -0.36 3.86
N ASP A 372 -13.46 0.17 4.67
CA ASP A 372 -13.17 0.96 5.87
C ASP A 372 -12.99 0.12 7.14
N ASN A 373 -12.77 -1.19 7.01
CA ASN A 373 -12.68 -2.10 8.15
C ASN A 373 -11.26 -2.67 8.32
N LEU A 374 -10.80 -2.69 9.57
CA LEU A 374 -9.60 -3.38 10.01
C LEU A 374 -10.00 -4.65 10.76
N TYR A 375 -9.60 -5.81 10.27
CA TYR A 375 -9.87 -7.11 10.89
C TYR A 375 -8.61 -7.55 11.64
N VAL A 376 -8.71 -7.64 12.97
CA VAL A 376 -7.62 -8.07 13.84
C VAL A 376 -7.85 -9.52 14.26
N MET A 377 -6.99 -10.41 13.77
CA MET A 377 -6.98 -11.82 14.14
C MET A 377 -6.18 -12.01 15.41
N ARG A 378 -6.73 -12.80 16.33
CA ARG A 378 -6.16 -13.05 17.64
C ARG A 378 -6.19 -14.54 17.96
N ASN A 379 -5.31 -14.97 18.85
CA ASN A 379 -5.45 -16.27 19.47
C ASN A 379 -6.75 -16.36 20.27
N GLY A 380 -7.31 -17.56 20.39
CA GLY A 380 -8.38 -17.84 21.33
C GLY A 380 -7.96 -17.57 22.79
N PRO A 381 -8.93 -17.58 23.72
CA PRO A 381 -8.65 -17.48 25.16
C PRO A 381 -7.63 -18.54 25.61
N CYS A 382 -7.02 -18.36 26.79
CA CYS A 382 -6.01 -19.29 27.35
C CYS A 382 -6.43 -20.78 27.36
N GLU A 383 -7.72 -21.10 27.31
CA GLU A 383 -8.21 -22.47 27.32
C GLU A 383 -8.35 -23.09 25.93
N ASP A 384 -8.26 -22.30 24.84
CA ASP A 384 -8.42 -22.78 23.47
C ASP A 384 -7.52 -22.03 22.47
N PHE A 385 -6.22 -22.30 22.53
CA PHE A 385 -5.23 -21.75 21.59
C PHE A 385 -5.36 -22.32 20.17
N LEU A 386 -6.14 -23.38 19.98
CA LEU A 386 -6.38 -23.99 18.67
C LEU A 386 -7.50 -23.27 17.89
N GLN A 387 -8.15 -22.29 18.51
CA GLN A 387 -9.07 -21.39 17.82
C GLN A 387 -8.43 -20.03 17.57
N CYS A 388 -8.73 -19.47 16.40
CA CYS A 388 -8.45 -18.08 16.09
C CYS A 388 -9.77 -17.31 16.12
N VAL A 389 -9.76 -16.17 16.79
CA VAL A 389 -10.88 -15.24 16.86
C VAL A 389 -10.54 -13.97 16.12
N MET A 390 -11.55 -13.19 15.75
CA MET A 390 -11.36 -11.97 14.97
C MET A 390 -12.27 -10.87 15.48
N ASP A 391 -11.73 -9.66 15.62
CA ASP A 391 -12.52 -8.45 15.85
C ASP A 391 -12.32 -7.50 14.67
N ARG A 392 -13.40 -6.84 14.26
CA ARG A 392 -13.42 -5.85 13.21
C ARG A 392 -13.57 -4.46 13.82
N TYR A 393 -12.66 -3.55 13.48
CA TYR A 393 -12.79 -2.13 13.76
C TYR A 393 -13.20 -1.39 12.50
N ASN A 394 -14.34 -0.69 12.54
CA ASN A 394 -14.80 0.12 11.43
C ASN A 394 -14.31 1.56 11.59
N LEU A 395 -13.50 2.04 10.64
CA LEU A 395 -12.86 3.35 10.66
C LEU A 395 -13.85 4.51 10.56
N SER A 396 -14.99 4.30 9.89
CA SER A 396 -16.00 5.35 9.68
C SER A 396 -16.87 5.58 10.92
N SER A 397 -17.28 4.51 11.60
CA SER A 397 -18.14 4.56 12.80
C SER A 397 -17.37 4.58 14.11
N GLY A 398 -16.08 4.22 14.09
CA GLY A 398 -15.24 4.07 15.27
C GLY A 398 -15.65 2.90 16.18
N GLN A 399 -16.40 1.92 15.66
CA GLN A 399 -16.95 0.82 16.44
C GLN A 399 -16.16 -0.48 16.26
N TRP A 400 -16.01 -1.22 17.36
CA TRP A 400 -15.54 -2.59 17.37
C TRP A 400 -16.71 -3.57 17.28
N THR A 401 -16.57 -4.60 16.43
CA THR A 401 -17.51 -5.71 16.31
C THR A 401 -16.74 -7.02 16.42
N ALA A 402 -17.14 -7.92 17.32
CA ALA A 402 -16.59 -9.26 17.35
C ALA A 402 -17.16 -10.06 16.17
N MET A 403 -16.30 -10.66 15.35
CA MET A 403 -16.74 -11.43 14.20
C MET A 403 -17.25 -12.80 14.66
N LEU A 404 -18.38 -13.23 14.09
CA LEU A 404 -18.94 -14.56 14.27
C LEU A 404 -18.20 -15.56 13.38
N GLY A 405 -17.86 -16.71 13.93
CA GLY A 405 -17.16 -17.78 13.21
C GLY A 405 -16.02 -18.37 14.04
N GLN A 406 -15.91 -19.69 14.01
CA GLN A 406 -14.75 -20.41 14.54
C GLN A 406 -13.79 -20.64 13.39
N TYR A 407 -12.67 -19.92 13.40
CA TYR A 407 -11.61 -20.12 12.43
C TYR A 407 -10.57 -21.03 13.06
N GLY A 408 -10.40 -22.23 12.50
CA GLY A 408 -9.41 -23.18 13.02
C GLY A 408 -8.01 -22.54 13.00
N ASN A 409 -7.29 -22.62 14.13
CA ASN A 409 -5.87 -22.31 14.20
C ASN A 409 -5.02 -23.52 13.75
N SER A 410 -5.61 -24.48 13.03
CA SER A 410 -4.87 -25.55 12.37
C SER A 410 -3.97 -24.92 11.30
N LYS A 411 -2.78 -24.47 11.74
CA LYS A 411 -1.63 -24.04 10.93
C LYS A 411 -1.62 -22.58 10.48
N SER A 412 -2.08 -21.65 11.31
CA SER A 412 -1.83 -20.21 11.07
C SER A 412 -2.42 -19.65 9.78
N SER A 413 -3.45 -20.29 9.19
CA SER A 413 -4.00 -19.91 7.88
C SER A 413 -4.43 -18.44 7.85
N LEU A 414 -5.10 -17.97 8.91
CA LEU A 414 -5.52 -16.58 9.02
C LEU A 414 -4.37 -15.56 9.11
N PHE A 415 -3.15 -15.97 9.47
CA PHE A 415 -1.99 -15.06 9.54
C PHE A 415 -1.34 -14.82 8.16
N THR A 416 -1.91 -15.42 7.12
CA THR A 416 -1.52 -15.24 5.72
C THR A 416 -2.65 -14.59 4.90
N ALA A 417 -3.62 -13.99 5.59
CA ALA A 417 -4.80 -13.40 4.98
C ALA A 417 -4.43 -12.25 4.04
N VAL A 418 -4.87 -12.31 2.79
CA VAL A 418 -4.72 -11.22 1.81
C VAL A 418 -6.02 -10.98 1.08
N VAL A 419 -6.44 -9.72 1.03
CA VAL A 419 -7.70 -9.29 0.40
C VAL A 419 -7.50 -9.00 -1.08
N ARG A 420 -8.33 -9.62 -1.93
CA ARG A 420 -8.46 -9.35 -3.36
C ARG A 420 -9.93 -9.07 -3.67
N GLY A 421 -10.26 -7.81 -3.98
CA GLY A 421 -11.66 -7.39 -4.12
C GLY A 421 -12.39 -7.58 -2.79
N ASP A 422 -13.47 -8.36 -2.81
CA ASP A 422 -14.28 -8.71 -1.63
C ASP A 422 -14.01 -10.13 -1.12
N SER A 423 -12.94 -10.75 -1.60
CA SER A 423 -12.51 -12.08 -1.18
C SER A 423 -11.21 -12.01 -0.37
N VAL A 424 -11.10 -12.85 0.66
CA VAL A 424 -9.88 -13.03 1.46
C VAL A 424 -9.29 -14.39 1.15
N PHE A 425 -8.02 -14.41 0.75
CA PHE A 425 -7.25 -15.61 0.56
C PHE A 425 -6.42 -15.90 1.80
N THR A 426 -6.44 -17.16 2.23
CA THR A 426 -5.61 -17.67 3.32
C THR A 426 -4.88 -18.91 2.84
N LEU A 427 -3.71 -19.15 3.42
CA LEU A 427 -2.79 -20.19 3.01
C LEU A 427 -2.31 -20.99 4.20
N SER A 428 -2.43 -22.31 4.08
CA SER A 428 -1.84 -23.27 4.98
C SER A 428 -1.03 -24.30 4.19
N ARG A 429 -0.40 -25.23 4.92
CA ARG A 429 0.27 -26.38 4.32
C ARG A 429 -0.68 -27.26 3.51
N GLU A 430 -1.92 -27.43 3.97
CA GLU A 430 -2.88 -28.41 3.43
C GLU A 430 -3.87 -27.80 2.45
N ALA A 431 -4.27 -26.56 2.69
CA ALA A 431 -5.31 -25.88 1.91
C ALA A 431 -4.96 -24.42 1.64
N THR A 432 -5.38 -23.95 0.47
CA THR A 432 -5.54 -22.53 0.17
C THR A 432 -7.03 -22.23 0.17
N THR A 433 -7.48 -21.37 1.07
CA THR A 433 -8.90 -21.13 1.32
C THR A 433 -9.27 -19.71 0.95
N GLU A 434 -10.30 -19.55 0.14
CA GLU A 434 -10.88 -18.26 -0.22
C GLU A 434 -12.21 -18.07 0.52
N PHE A 435 -12.36 -16.91 1.16
CA PHE A 435 -13.56 -16.50 1.86
C PHE A 435 -14.18 -15.27 1.18
N THR A 436 -15.50 -15.19 1.16
CA THR A 436 -16.20 -13.92 0.91
C THR A 436 -16.30 -13.15 2.22
N VAL A 437 -16.01 -11.85 2.19
CA VAL A 437 -16.17 -10.98 3.36
C VAL A 437 -17.64 -10.58 3.50
N GLU A 438 -18.29 -11.04 4.57
CA GLU A 438 -19.63 -10.59 4.96
C GLU A 438 -19.56 -9.72 6.22
N ASP A 439 -20.67 -9.07 6.58
CA ASP A 439 -20.72 -8.10 7.67
C ASP A 439 -20.31 -8.67 9.03
N GLN A 440 -20.64 -9.93 9.30
CA GLN A 440 -20.45 -10.54 10.62
C GLN A 440 -19.56 -11.79 10.58
N THR A 441 -19.24 -12.32 9.40
CA THR A 441 -18.44 -13.55 9.27
C THR A 441 -17.70 -13.57 7.93
N TRP A 442 -16.70 -14.42 7.81
CA TRP A 442 -16.07 -14.73 6.54
C TRP A 442 -16.60 -16.08 6.07
N ARG A 443 -17.40 -16.06 5.00
CA ARG A 443 -18.04 -17.27 4.46
C ARG A 443 -17.07 -17.98 3.53
N LEU A 444 -16.84 -19.28 3.77
CA LEU A 444 -16.03 -20.12 2.88
C LEU A 444 -16.61 -20.08 1.46
N LYS A 445 -15.81 -19.64 0.49
CA LYS A 445 -16.17 -19.58 -0.92
C LYS A 445 -15.68 -20.82 -1.66
N ARG A 446 -14.40 -21.17 -1.49
CA ARG A 446 -13.79 -22.39 -2.05
C ARG A 446 -12.47 -22.75 -1.38
N GLU A 447 -12.06 -23.99 -1.59
CA GLU A 447 -10.78 -24.53 -1.16
C GLU A 447 -9.99 -25.08 -2.36
N MET A 448 -8.68 -24.87 -2.33
CA MET A 448 -7.70 -25.30 -3.36
C MET A 448 -6.50 -25.97 -2.67
N ASN A 449 -5.57 -26.52 -3.45
CA ASN A 449 -4.38 -27.18 -2.91
C ASN A 449 -3.60 -26.26 -1.97
N GLY A 450 -3.18 -26.77 -0.83
CA GLY A 450 -2.28 -26.07 0.07
C GLY A 450 -0.89 -25.88 -0.50
N PHE A 451 -0.07 -25.12 0.20
CA PHE A 451 1.28 -24.80 -0.27
C PHE A 451 2.25 -26.00 -0.22
N GLY A 452 1.93 -27.03 0.57
CA GLY A 452 2.77 -28.21 0.79
C GLY A 452 4.05 -27.97 1.58
N ARG A 453 4.46 -26.71 1.79
CA ARG A 453 5.66 -26.31 2.53
C ARG A 453 5.36 -26.00 4.00
N ILE A 454 6.40 -26.06 4.82
CA ILE A 454 6.36 -25.81 6.27
C ILE A 454 7.15 -24.54 6.57
N GLY A 455 6.79 -23.83 7.64
CA GLY A 455 7.47 -22.62 8.11
C GLY A 455 6.59 -21.38 7.96
N SER A 456 7.14 -20.22 8.31
CA SER A 456 6.46 -18.93 8.09
C SER A 456 6.32 -18.67 6.59
N ILE A 457 5.12 -18.31 6.16
CA ILE A 457 4.81 -18.02 4.76
C ILE A 457 4.41 -16.55 4.67
N TYR A 458 5.09 -15.81 3.80
CA TYR A 458 4.72 -14.46 3.44
C TYR A 458 3.81 -14.51 2.23
N THR A 459 2.63 -13.91 2.32
CA THR A 459 1.63 -13.91 1.25
C THR A 459 1.31 -12.49 0.82
N PHE A 460 1.07 -12.30 -0.46
CA PHE A 460 0.80 -10.99 -1.06
C PHE A 460 0.13 -11.15 -2.42
N LEU A 461 -0.21 -10.03 -3.07
CA LEU A 461 -0.80 -10.02 -4.41
C LEU A 461 0.13 -9.29 -5.38
N MET A 462 0.29 -9.84 -6.58
CA MET A 462 1.00 -9.19 -7.69
C MET A 462 0.31 -9.51 -9.02
N ARG A 463 0.41 -8.60 -9.99
CA ARG A 463 0.00 -8.83 -11.37
C ARG A 463 1.17 -9.38 -12.16
N LEU A 464 1.00 -10.57 -12.73
CA LEU A 464 1.99 -11.20 -13.58
C LEU A 464 1.80 -10.76 -15.04
N PRO A 465 2.87 -10.64 -15.83
CA PRO A 465 2.74 -10.43 -17.26
C PRO A 465 2.08 -11.64 -17.93
N LYS A 466 1.34 -11.41 -19.02
CA LYS A 466 0.86 -12.49 -19.90
C LYS A 466 2.07 -13.33 -20.32
N THR A 467 2.06 -14.62 -20.00
CA THR A 467 3.14 -15.57 -20.29
C THR A 467 3.57 -15.47 -21.75
N ARG A 468 4.75 -14.90 -22.01
CA ARG A 468 5.45 -15.06 -23.29
C ARG A 468 6.45 -16.21 -23.13
N ALA A 469 6.01 -17.43 -23.47
CA ALA A 469 6.80 -18.66 -23.65
C ALA A 469 7.78 -19.07 -22.52
N PRO A 470 8.05 -20.38 -22.32
CA PRO A 470 9.02 -20.82 -21.32
C PRO A 470 10.45 -20.39 -21.74
N PHE A 471 11.13 -19.64 -20.87
CA PHE A 471 12.54 -19.28 -21.07
C PHE A 471 13.49 -20.32 -20.48
N ILE A 472 14.55 -20.57 -21.24
CA ILE A 472 15.68 -21.45 -20.96
C ILE A 472 16.48 -20.91 -19.76
N GLU A 473 16.85 -21.79 -18.82
CA GLU A 473 17.78 -21.52 -17.73
C GLU A 473 19.08 -20.91 -18.28
N ASN A 474 19.25 -19.60 -18.13
CA ASN A 474 20.56 -18.95 -18.25
C ASN A 474 20.98 -18.40 -16.90
N SER A 475 22.17 -18.82 -16.47
CA SER A 475 22.80 -18.58 -15.17
C SER A 475 22.71 -17.13 -14.69
N VAL A 476 22.04 -16.92 -13.55
CA VAL A 476 21.75 -15.61 -12.93
C VAL A 476 22.97 -14.96 -12.26
N ASP A 477 24.11 -15.65 -12.15
CA ASP A 477 25.20 -15.19 -11.26
C ASP A 477 26.10 -14.07 -11.82
N GLN A 478 26.26 -13.91 -13.14
CA GLN A 478 27.29 -12.99 -13.67
C GLN A 478 26.89 -11.49 -13.66
N ASN A 479 25.60 -11.16 -13.65
CA ASN A 479 25.13 -9.76 -13.61
C ASN A 479 24.97 -9.20 -12.18
N LEU A 480 24.86 -10.06 -11.16
CA LEU A 480 24.71 -9.62 -9.77
C LEU A 480 26.04 -9.13 -9.18
N GLU A 481 27.17 -9.77 -9.52
CA GLU A 481 28.50 -9.39 -9.03
C GLU A 481 28.96 -8.00 -9.49
N LYS A 482 28.50 -7.55 -10.66
CA LYS A 482 28.87 -6.24 -11.21
C LYS A 482 28.21 -5.10 -10.42
N ASN A 483 26.95 -5.27 -10.00
CA ASN A 483 26.19 -4.27 -9.24
C ASN A 483 26.63 -4.17 -7.76
N LEU A 484 27.23 -5.22 -7.18
CA LEU A 484 27.77 -5.19 -5.81
C LEU A 484 28.96 -4.23 -5.63
N ARG A 485 29.66 -3.87 -6.72
CA ARG A 485 30.81 -2.94 -6.65
C ARG A 485 30.39 -1.48 -6.56
N ASP A 486 29.28 -1.11 -7.19
CA ASP A 486 28.78 0.28 -7.24
C ASP A 486 28.02 0.71 -5.97
N ILE A 487 27.58 -0.23 -5.13
CA ILE A 487 26.87 0.09 -3.87
C ILE A 487 27.85 0.37 -2.72
N ARG A 488 29.10 -0.11 -2.80
CA ARG A 488 30.14 0.19 -1.79
C ARG A 488 30.51 1.68 -1.72
N SER A 489 30.13 2.49 -2.70
CA SER A 489 30.28 3.96 -2.63
C SER A 489 29.16 4.68 -1.87
N CYS A 490 27.98 4.07 -1.66
CA CYS A 490 26.90 4.69 -0.88
C CYS A 490 27.17 4.69 0.64
N HIS A 491 28.06 3.82 1.13
CA HIS A 491 28.43 3.72 2.55
C HIS A 491 29.70 4.50 2.93
N ARG A 492 30.26 5.34 2.05
CA ARG A 492 31.39 6.23 2.38
C ARG A 492 30.95 7.68 2.54
N ILE A 493 30.17 7.96 3.58
CA ILE A 493 30.13 9.30 4.19
C ILE A 493 30.23 9.11 5.70
N SER A 494 31.46 9.02 6.21
CA SER A 494 31.76 9.19 7.63
C SER A 494 31.83 10.70 7.95
N PRO A 495 31.39 11.16 9.13
CA PRO A 495 31.55 12.54 9.53
C PRO A 495 33.02 12.79 9.90
N GLN A 496 33.69 13.69 9.17
CA GLN A 496 34.92 14.32 9.64
C GLN A 496 34.53 15.35 10.71
N CYS A 497 34.83 15.05 11.97
CA CYS A 497 35.02 16.11 12.98
C CYS A 497 36.42 16.70 12.78
N PRO A 498 36.57 18.03 12.62
CA PRO A 498 37.84 18.69 12.84
C PRO A 498 37.93 19.06 14.33
N ASP A 499 38.79 18.37 15.07
CA ASP A 499 39.31 18.90 16.33
C ASP A 499 40.24 20.06 16.00
N ASN A 500 39.83 21.28 16.35
CA ASN A 500 40.68 22.44 16.46
C ASN A 500 40.25 23.24 17.70
N LEU A 501 41.22 23.40 18.61
CA LEU A 501 41.28 24.20 19.84
C LEU A 501 40.64 23.64 21.12
#